data_AF-V6LF34-F1
#
_entry.id   AF-V6LF34-F1
#
_cell.length_a   1.000
_cell.length_b   1.000
_cell.length_c   1.000
_cell.angle_alpha   90.00
_cell.angle_beta   90.00
_cell.angle_gamma   90.00
#
_symmetry.space_group_name_H-M   'P 1'
#
loop_
_entity.id
_entity.type
_entity.pdbx_description
1 polymer ?
#
loop_
_entity_poly.entity_id
_entity_poly.type
_entity_poly.pdbx_seq_one_letter_code
_entity_poly.pdbx_strand_id
1 'polypeptide(L)'
;MVNYHWTDVEEVTLCNLVKAQGKQWNNIQQIYFPQLTVNQIKFKFYYLQKKAEKKQDICDDIKEFIVNDDTLKRKSRHHLLNEIIQIFGNQ
;
A
#
# COMPACT_ATOMS: atom_id res chain seq x y z
N MET A 1 1.80 12.73 18.39
CA MET A 1 0.89 12.73 17.21
C MET A 1 0.03 11.50 17.31
N VAL A 2 -1.28 11.65 17.43
CA VAL A 2 -2.20 10.51 17.49
C VAL A 2 -2.33 9.93 16.08
N ASN A 3 -2.03 8.66 15.90
CA ASN A 3 -2.25 7.98 14.63
C ASN A 3 -3.75 7.76 14.45
N TYR A 4 -4.34 8.34 13.40
CA TYR A 4 -5.74 8.11 13.08
C TYR A 4 -5.96 6.65 12.67
N HIS A 5 -6.94 6.00 13.29
CA HIS A 5 -7.32 4.63 12.96
C HIS A 5 -8.51 4.66 11.99
N TRP A 6 -8.30 4.15 10.78
CA TRP A 6 -9.35 4.04 9.77
C TRP A 6 -10.18 2.79 10.02
N THR A 7 -11.50 2.97 10.06
CA THR A 7 -12.46 1.87 10.08
C THR A 7 -12.77 1.40 8.66
N ASP A 8 -13.24 0.15 8.52
CA ASP A 8 -13.62 -0.40 7.20
C ASP A 8 -14.71 0.43 6.52
N VAL A 9 -15.66 0.97 7.30
CA VAL A 9 -16.74 1.83 6.79
C VAL A 9 -16.18 3.13 6.19
N GLU A 10 -15.18 3.73 6.84
CA GLU A 10 -14.52 4.93 6.34
C GLU A 10 -13.69 4.65 5.08
N GLU A 11 -13.02 3.49 5.02
CA GLU A 11 -12.30 3.07 3.82
C GLU A 11 -13.25 2.93 2.62
N VAL A 12 -14.39 2.25 2.82
CA VAL A 12 -15.43 2.09 1.79
C VAL A 12 -16.01 3.44 1.40
N THR A 13 -16.30 4.30 2.38
CA THR A 13 -16.82 5.65 2.14
C THR A 13 -15.86 6.48 1.31
N LEU A 14 -14.56 6.48 1.66
CA LEU A 14 -13.53 7.19 0.91
C LEU A 14 -13.47 6.71 -0.55
N CYS A 15 -13.46 5.41 -0.79
CA CYS A 15 -13.46 4.85 -2.14
C CYS A 15 -14.70 5.25 -2.94
N ASN A 16 -15.89 5.19 -2.31
CA ASN A 16 -17.16 5.56 -2.96
C ASN A 16 -17.21 7.05 -3.31
N LEU A 17 -16.74 7.91 -2.41
CA LEU A 17 -16.67 9.34 -2.65
C LEU A 17 -15.73 9.66 -3.82
N VAL A 18 -14.52 9.08 -3.85
CA VAL A 18 -13.59 9.31 -4.96
C VAL A 18 -14.15 8.77 -6.28
N LYS A 19 -14.92 7.67 -6.25
CA LYS A 19 -15.59 7.12 -7.43
C LYS A 19 -16.74 8.02 -7.93
N ALA A 20 -17.51 8.63 -7.02
CA ALA A 20 -18.69 9.42 -7.36
C ALA A 20 -18.36 10.86 -7.81
N GLN A 21 -17.45 11.54 -7.11
CA GLN A 21 -17.13 12.96 -7.35
C GLN A 21 -15.69 13.18 -7.84
N GLY A 22 -14.90 12.12 -8.01
CA GLY A 22 -13.50 12.22 -8.41
C GLY A 22 -12.56 12.62 -7.28
N LYS A 23 -11.36 13.06 -7.64
CA LYS A 23 -10.25 13.39 -6.73
C LYS A 23 -10.39 14.79 -6.08
N GLN A 24 -11.60 15.18 -5.70
CA GLN A 24 -11.92 16.47 -5.07
C GLN A 24 -11.49 16.48 -3.60
N TRP A 25 -10.18 16.38 -3.34
CA TRP A 25 -9.65 16.06 -2.01
C TRP A 25 -10.02 17.07 -0.93
N ASN A 26 -10.01 18.37 -1.25
CA ASN A 26 -10.37 19.41 -0.29
C ASN A 26 -11.84 19.26 0.14
N ASN A 27 -12.75 19.01 -0.81
CA ASN A 27 -14.17 18.84 -0.52
C ASN A 27 -14.41 17.56 0.28
N ILE A 28 -13.76 16.46 -0.12
CA ILE A 28 -13.85 15.17 0.60
C ILE A 28 -13.37 15.35 2.05
N GLN A 29 -12.25 16.06 2.24
CA GLN A 29 -11.70 16.33 3.55
C GLN A 29 -12.65 17.18 4.40
N GLN A 30 -13.08 18.32 3.88
CA GLN A 30 -13.92 19.27 4.62
C GLN A 30 -15.28 18.69 5.01
N ILE A 31 -15.90 17.90 4.14
CA ILE A 31 -17.27 17.41 4.35
C ILE A 31 -17.29 16.10 5.15
N TYR A 32 -16.36 15.18 4.87
CA TYR A 32 -16.45 13.81 5.39
C TYR A 32 -15.36 13.44 6.39
N PHE A 33 -14.20 14.09 6.35
CA PHE A 33 -13.06 13.77 7.20
C PHE A 33 -12.39 15.05 7.78
N PRO A 34 -13.14 15.92 8.47
CA PRO A 34 -12.64 17.22 8.94
C PRO A 34 -11.44 17.11 9.90
N GLN A 35 -11.33 15.99 10.60
CA GLN A 35 -10.24 15.66 11.51
C GLN A 35 -8.93 15.23 10.82
N LEU A 36 -8.98 15.00 9.50
CA LEU A 36 -7.83 14.57 8.71
C LEU A 36 -7.32 15.68 7.81
N THR A 37 -6.02 15.65 7.56
CA THR A 37 -5.41 16.44 6.49
C THR A 37 -5.69 15.81 5.13
N VAL A 38 -5.72 16.65 4.09
CA VAL A 38 -5.83 16.21 2.69
C VAL A 38 -4.76 15.16 2.34
N ASN A 39 -3.55 15.31 2.85
CA ASN A 39 -2.46 14.35 2.62
C ASN A 39 -2.76 12.99 3.22
N GLN A 40 -3.27 12.92 4.45
CA GLN A 40 -3.64 11.64 5.09
C GLN A 40 -4.71 10.90 4.28
N ILE A 41 -5.69 11.63 3.73
CA ILE A 41 -6.74 11.06 2.87
C ILE A 41 -6.14 10.52 1.56
N LYS A 42 -5.27 11.31 0.90
CA LYS A 42 -4.60 10.86 -0.34
C LYS A 42 -3.76 9.62 -0.11
N PHE A 43 -2.94 9.61 0.95
CA PHE A 43 -2.13 8.45 1.32
C PHE A 43 -2.99 7.22 1.57
N LYS A 44 -4.10 7.37 2.30
CA LYS A 44 -5.02 6.26 2.54
C LYS A 44 -5.61 5.73 1.23
N PHE A 45 -6.13 6.61 0.37
CA PHE A 45 -6.72 6.20 -0.90
C PHE A 45 -5.72 5.42 -1.78
N TYR A 46 -4.49 5.91 -1.92
CA TYR A 46 -3.46 5.21 -2.70
C TYR A 46 -3.05 3.87 -2.08
N TYR A 47 -3.00 3.79 -0.75
CA TYR A 47 -2.79 2.53 -0.06
C TYR A 47 -3.91 1.52 -0.35
N LEU A 48 -5.17 1.96 -0.31
CA LEU A 48 -6.33 1.11 -0.62
C LEU A 48 -6.34 0.65 -2.08
N GLN A 49 -6.00 1.53 -3.02
CA GLN A 49 -5.87 1.18 -4.43
C GLN A 49 -4.81 0.10 -4.64
N LYS A 50 -3.61 0.29 -4.07
CA LYS A 50 -2.53 -0.70 -4.15
C LYS A 50 -2.87 -2.02 -3.45
N LYS A 51 -3.63 -1.97 -2.35
CA LYS A 51 -4.13 -3.16 -1.64
C LYS A 51 -5.14 -3.93 -2.49
N ALA A 52 -5.97 -3.23 -3.27
CA ALA A 52 -6.90 -3.85 -4.22
C ALA A 52 -6.17 -4.49 -5.41
N GLU A 53 -5.19 -3.79 -5.99
CA GLU A 53 -4.33 -4.32 -7.06
C GLU A 53 -3.60 -5.60 -6.64
N LYS A 54 -2.97 -5.60 -5.45
CA LYS A 54 -2.30 -6.80 -4.92
C LYS A 54 -3.23 -7.97 -4.63
N LYS A 55 -4.51 -7.72 -4.31
CA LYS A 55 -5.51 -8.79 -4.16
C LYS A 55 -5.84 -9.45 -5.50
N GLN A 56 -5.73 -8.70 -6.60
CA GLN A 56 -5.88 -9.23 -7.95
C GLN A 56 -4.71 -10.18 -8.26
N ASP A 57 -3.47 -9.74 -8.06
CA ASP A 57 -2.26 -10.53 -8.33
C ASP A 57 -2.25 -11.87 -7.55
N ILE A 58 -2.62 -11.88 -6.26
CA ILE A 58 -2.61 -13.13 -5.47
C ILE A 58 -3.62 -14.16 -6.00
N CYS A 59 -4.75 -13.73 -6.56
CA CYS A 59 -5.76 -14.66 -7.08
C CYS A 59 -5.37 -15.23 -8.45
N ASP A 60 -4.56 -14.50 -9.21
CA ASP A 60 -4.01 -14.94 -10.50
C ASP A 60 -2.77 -15.82 -10.29
N ASP A 61 -1.92 -15.51 -9.29
CA ASP A 61 -0.74 -16.30 -8.92
C ASP A 61 -1.09 -17.73 -8.45
N ILE A 62 -2.24 -17.95 -7.80
CA ILE A 62 -2.66 -19.31 -7.39
C ILE A 62 -2.87 -20.24 -8.60
N LYS A 63 -3.17 -19.69 -9.79
CA LYS A 63 -3.30 -20.49 -11.02
C LYS A 63 -1.95 -20.84 -11.64
N GLU A 64 -0.92 -20.01 -11.44
CA GLU A 64 0.46 -20.28 -11.89
C GLU A 64 1.26 -21.13 -10.87
N PHE A 65 0.84 -21.16 -9.60
CA PHE A 65 1.49 -21.94 -8.54
C PHE A 65 1.14 -23.45 -8.53
N ILE A 66 0.71 -24.02 -9.66
CA ILE A 66 0.93 -25.44 -9.95
C ILE A 66 2.24 -25.57 -10.75
N VAL A 67 3.32 -24.94 -10.27
CA VAL A 67 4.68 -25.14 -10.80
C VAL A 67 5.69 -25.06 -9.63
N ASN A 68 6.16 -26.25 -9.24
CA ASN A 68 7.35 -26.62 -8.45
C ASN A 68 8.07 -25.56 -7.57
N ASP A 69 7.92 -25.77 -6.27
CA ASP A 69 8.35 -25.03 -5.07
C ASP A 69 9.87 -24.96 -4.79
N ASP A 70 10.75 -24.96 -5.82
CA ASP A 70 12.20 -25.17 -5.57
C ASP A 70 13.13 -23.97 -5.85
N THR A 71 12.66 -22.80 -6.31
CA THR A 71 13.60 -21.80 -6.89
C THR A 71 13.70 -20.42 -6.23
N LEU A 72 13.00 -20.10 -5.14
CA LEU A 72 13.11 -18.76 -4.50
C LEU A 72 13.71 -18.80 -3.09
N LYS A 73 15.03 -19.01 -3.00
CA LYS A 73 15.79 -18.68 -1.78
C LYS A 73 15.87 -17.16 -1.61
N ARG A 74 14.94 -16.60 -0.84
CA ARG A 74 14.99 -15.20 -0.38
C ARG A 74 16.27 -14.97 0.43
N LYS A 75 17.20 -14.17 -0.09
CA LYS A 75 18.40 -13.73 0.64
C LYS A 75 17.99 -12.89 1.85
N SER A 76 18.52 -13.23 3.02
CA SER A 76 18.29 -12.47 4.25
C SER A 76 18.79 -11.03 4.11
N ARG A 77 18.10 -10.08 4.76
CA ARG A 77 18.48 -8.66 4.81
C ARG A 77 19.94 -8.47 5.22
N HIS A 78 20.44 -9.32 6.11
CA HIS A 78 21.83 -9.25 6.58
C HIS A 78 22.84 -9.57 5.47
N HIS A 79 22.46 -10.43 4.52
CA HIS A 79 23.30 -10.81 3.40
C HIS A 79 23.43 -9.65 2.39
N LEU A 80 22.34 -8.95 2.13
CA LEU A 80 22.32 -7.76 1.28
C LEU A 80 23.14 -6.60 1.88
N LEU A 81 23.08 -6.44 3.20
CA LEU A 81 23.88 -5.41 3.90
C LEU A 81 25.38 -5.68 3.79
N ASN A 82 25.81 -6.94 3.90
CA ASN A 82 27.22 -7.30 3.75
C ASN A 82 27.72 -7.08 2.32
N GLU A 83 26.90 -7.38 1.30
CA GLU A 83 27.25 -7.10 -0.11
C GLU A 83 27.48 -5.59 -0.33
N ILE A 84 26.62 -4.74 0.22
CA ILE A 84 26.78 -3.27 0.13
C ILE A 84 28.06 -2.81 0.83
N ILE A 85 28.34 -3.32 2.03
CA ILE A 85 29.55 -2.94 2.78
C ILE A 85 30.82 -3.37 2.02
N GLN A 86 30.82 -4.51 1.34
CA GLN A 86 31.98 -4.92 0.53
C GLN A 86 32.18 -4.05 -0.72
N ILE A 87 31.10 -3.55 -1.32
CA ILE A 87 31.18 -2.68 -2.50
C ILE A 87 31.72 -1.30 -2.14
N PHE A 88 31.32 -0.75 -0.99
CA PHE A 88 31.62 0.64 -0.61
C PHE A 88 32.67 0.80 0.50
N GLY A 89 33.05 -0.29 1.17
CA GLY A 89 34.00 -0.28 2.29
C GLY A 89 35.47 -0.43 1.90
N ASN A 90 35.79 -0.59 0.62
CA ASN A 90 37.17 -0.67 0.11
C ASN A 90 37.57 0.60 -0.65
N GLN A 91 37.51 1.76 0.01
CA GLN A 91 38.21 2.99 -0.39
C GLN A 91 39.09 3.49 0.75
#